data_AF-A0A8C6ZB09-F1
#
_entry.id   AF-A0A8C6ZB09-F1
#
_cell.length_a   1.000
_cell.length_b   1.000
_cell.length_c   1.000
_cell.angle_alpha   90.00
_cell.angle_beta   90.00
_cell.angle_gamma   90.00
#
_symmetry.space_group_name_H-M   'P 1'
#
loop_
_entity.id
_entity.type
_entity.pdbx_description
1 polymer ?
#
loop_
_entity_poly.entity_id
_entity_poly.type
_entity_poly.pdbx_seq_one_letter_code
_entity_poly.pdbx_strand_id
1 'polypeptide(L)'
;FVLFKLASSTQHFFLSLVLLHSFTNGSLLLYFQFLKAFDYSPWSGHLYKLDVGWPKVPEYFTGQPVSVAVDSLRGLVYVAQRGDNIPKVLVFSEEGYFLYSWNDTVEIPHGIFVLSNTTDSSVWITDVGTGMYGGDVTSVRQGRKC
;
A
#
# COMPACT_ATOMS: atom_id res chain seq x y z
N PHE A 1 -7.93 -10.72 4.84
CA PHE A 1 -6.48 -10.96 5.01
C PHE A 1 -5.74 -9.87 4.26
N VAL A 2 -4.94 -9.06 4.96
CA VAL A 2 -4.12 -8.01 4.34
C VAL A 2 -2.74 -8.59 4.04
N LEU A 3 -2.32 -8.50 2.78
CA LEU A 3 -1.04 -9.01 2.29
C LEU A 3 -0.12 -7.81 2.05
N PHE A 4 0.96 -7.71 2.81
CA PHE A 4 1.97 -6.66 2.63
C PHE A 4 3.00 -7.06 1.58
N LYS A 5 3.37 -6.11 0.71
CA LYS A 5 4.44 -6.25 -0.28
C LYS A 5 5.68 -5.50 0.19
N LEU A 6 6.85 -6.15 0.17
CA LEU A 6 8.13 -5.47 0.35
C LEU A 6 8.48 -4.70 -0.93
N ALA A 7 8.65 -3.38 -0.84
CA ALA A 7 9.07 -2.54 -1.98
C ALA A 7 10.58 -2.26 -1.92
N SER A 8 11.32 -2.58 -2.98
CA SER A 8 12.73 -2.20 -3.21
C SER A 8 12.82 -1.39 -4.51
N SER A 9 13.03 -0.07 -4.43
CA SER A 9 13.00 0.85 -5.58
C SER A 9 14.35 1.52 -5.92
N THR A 10 15.50 1.00 -5.47
CA THR A 10 16.81 1.67 -5.67
C THR A 10 17.82 0.91 -6.55
N GLN A 11 17.41 -0.17 -7.25
CA GLN A 11 18.37 -1.07 -7.92
C GLN A 11 18.86 -0.61 -9.31
N HIS A 12 18.16 0.27 -10.03
CA HIS A 12 18.48 0.51 -11.46
C HIS A 12 19.66 1.46 -11.72
N PHE A 13 19.94 2.43 -10.85
CA PHE A 13 21.01 3.42 -11.08
C PHE A 13 22.41 2.86 -10.76
N PHE A 14 22.50 1.89 -9.85
CA PHE A 14 23.76 1.28 -9.46
C PHE A 14 24.32 0.30 -10.51
N LEU A 15 23.46 -0.29 -11.35
CA LEU A 15 23.84 -1.25 -12.40
C LEU A 15 24.71 -0.63 -13.50
N SER A 16 24.40 0.58 -13.96
CA SER A 16 25.12 1.21 -15.07
C SER A 16 26.55 1.63 -14.68
N LEU A 17 26.75 2.06 -13.43
CA LEU A 17 28.05 2.53 -12.94
C LEU A 17 29.06 1.38 -12.74
N VAL A 18 28.58 0.23 -12.28
CA VAL A 18 29.40 -0.97 -12.02
C VAL A 18 29.81 -1.68 -13.31
N LEU A 19 28.91 -1.74 -14.30
CA LEU A 19 29.23 -2.28 -15.63
C LEU A 19 30.32 -1.45 -16.30
N LEU A 20 30.25 -0.12 -16.18
CA LEU A 20 31.27 0.78 -16.73
C LEU A 20 32.64 0.58 -16.05
N HIS A 21 32.68 0.43 -14.71
CA HIS A 21 33.92 0.18 -13.96
C HIS A 21 34.54 -1.19 -14.23
N SER A 22 33.73 -2.22 -14.50
CA SER A 22 34.22 -3.57 -14.79
C SER A 22 34.78 -3.68 -16.21
N PHE A 23 34.19 -2.95 -17.17
CA PHE A 23 34.63 -2.90 -18.55
C PHE A 23 35.96 -2.16 -18.74
N THR A 24 36.21 -1.10 -17.95
CA THR A 24 37.46 -0.33 -18.02
C THR A 24 38.63 -1.02 -17.32
N ASN A 25 38.37 -1.78 -16.24
CA ASN A 25 39.43 -2.36 -15.41
C ASN A 25 39.68 -3.87 -15.64
N GLY A 26 38.96 -4.51 -16.57
CA GLY A 26 39.20 -5.91 -16.96
C GLY A 26 39.02 -6.95 -15.85
N SER A 27 38.40 -6.60 -14.73
CA SER A 27 38.25 -7.49 -13.57
C SER A 27 37.07 -8.44 -13.75
N LEU A 28 37.35 -9.58 -14.38
CA LEU A 28 36.40 -10.70 -14.52
C LEU A 28 35.87 -11.19 -13.16
N LEU A 29 36.69 -11.07 -12.11
CA LEU A 29 36.35 -11.50 -10.75
C LEU A 29 35.25 -10.62 -10.12
N LEU A 30 35.33 -9.30 -10.30
CA LEU A 30 34.28 -8.36 -9.86
C LEU A 30 32.99 -8.58 -10.65
N TYR A 31 33.10 -8.83 -11.96
CA TYR A 31 31.95 -9.18 -12.80
C TYR A 31 31.22 -10.44 -12.28
N PHE A 32 31.94 -11.52 -11.96
CA PHE A 32 31.33 -12.74 -11.44
C PHE A 32 30.77 -12.58 -10.01
N GLN A 33 31.42 -11.80 -9.14
CA GLN A 33 30.88 -11.49 -7.82
C GLN A 33 29.58 -10.68 -7.91
N PHE A 34 29.49 -9.73 -8.85
CA PHE A 34 28.27 -8.98 -9.12
C PHE A 34 27.17 -9.82 -9.76
N LEU A 35 27.48 -10.71 -10.71
CA LEU A 35 26.49 -11.64 -11.26
C LEU A 35 25.88 -12.53 -10.17
N LYS A 36 26.67 -12.99 -9.19
CA LYS A 36 26.13 -13.72 -8.03
C LYS A 36 25.27 -12.85 -7.11
N ALA A 37 25.60 -11.56 -6.96
CA ALA A 37 24.77 -10.62 -6.21
C ALA A 37 23.48 -10.24 -6.96
N PHE A 38 23.47 -10.34 -8.29
CA PHE A 38 22.29 -10.09 -9.13
C PHE A 38 21.39 -11.33 -9.28
N ASP A 39 21.99 -12.52 -9.23
CA ASP A 39 21.28 -13.81 -9.10
C ASP A 39 20.67 -13.99 -7.70
N TYR A 40 20.90 -13.03 -6.79
CA TYR A 40 20.06 -12.79 -5.62
C TYR A 40 18.70 -12.27 -6.09
N SER A 41 17.90 -13.15 -6.69
CA SER A 41 16.52 -12.88 -7.04
C SER A 41 15.79 -12.42 -5.77
N PRO A 42 15.35 -11.16 -5.68
CA PRO A 42 14.50 -10.71 -4.57
C PRO A 42 13.17 -11.48 -4.54
N TRP A 43 12.85 -12.17 -5.64
CA TRP A 43 11.66 -12.98 -5.88
C TRP A 43 11.85 -14.45 -5.48
N SER A 44 13.02 -14.85 -4.98
CA SER A 44 13.25 -16.20 -4.42
C SER A 44 12.62 -16.40 -3.03
N GLY A 45 12.12 -15.32 -2.41
CA GLY A 45 11.33 -15.35 -1.18
C GLY A 45 9.83 -15.13 -1.44
N HIS A 46 9.00 -15.49 -0.45
CA HIS A 46 7.56 -15.23 -0.51
C HIS A 46 7.33 -13.72 -0.69
N LEU A 47 6.55 -13.33 -1.72
CA LEU A 47 6.24 -11.92 -2.04
C LEU A 47 5.35 -11.23 -1.01
N TYR A 48 4.88 -12.00 -0.03
CA TYR A 48 4.03 -11.60 1.05
C TYR A 48 4.41 -12.36 2.32
N LYS A 49 4.12 -11.76 3.46
CA LYS A 49 4.22 -12.40 4.77
C LYS A 49 2.87 -12.26 5.47
N LEU A 50 2.36 -13.35 6.03
CA LEU A 50 1.19 -13.31 6.90
C LEU A 50 1.57 -12.62 8.22
N ASP A 51 0.88 -11.53 8.55
CA ASP A 51 0.92 -10.92 9.88
C ASP A 51 -0.39 -11.24 10.61
N VAL A 52 -0.34 -12.24 11.49
CA VAL A 52 -1.48 -12.64 12.33
C VAL A 52 -1.78 -11.64 13.45
N GLY A 53 -0.83 -10.76 13.77
CA GLY A 53 -0.96 -9.74 14.81
C GLY A 53 -1.45 -8.39 14.28
N TRP A 54 -1.95 -8.37 13.04
CA TRP A 54 -2.50 -7.20 12.37
C TRP A 54 -3.99 -7.44 12.03
N PRO A 55 -4.91 -6.51 12.38
CA PRO A 55 -4.65 -5.32 13.21
C PRO A 55 -4.39 -5.70 14.67
N LYS A 56 -3.89 -4.75 15.47
CA LYS A 56 -3.65 -4.99 16.91
C LYS A 56 -4.93 -5.21 17.71
N VAL A 57 -6.03 -4.61 17.26
CA VAL A 57 -7.36 -4.70 17.88
C VAL A 57 -8.37 -4.99 16.76
N PRO A 58 -8.70 -6.27 16.51
CA PRO A 58 -9.63 -6.66 15.43
C PRO A 58 -11.06 -6.15 15.60
N GLU A 59 -11.46 -5.80 16.83
CA GLU A 59 -12.82 -5.37 17.20
C GLU A 59 -13.25 -4.06 16.52
N TYR A 60 -12.32 -3.28 15.97
CA TYR A 60 -12.64 -2.12 15.13
C TYR A 60 -13.35 -2.50 13.82
N PHE A 61 -13.20 -3.74 13.35
CA PHE A 61 -13.98 -4.26 12.24
C PHE A 61 -15.39 -4.62 12.70
N THR A 62 -16.28 -3.63 12.62
CA THR A 62 -17.71 -3.80 12.92
C THR A 62 -18.53 -4.21 11.70
N GLY A 63 -17.91 -4.33 10.53
CA GLY A 63 -18.52 -4.76 9.27
C GLY A 63 -17.73 -5.82 8.54
N GLN A 64 -18.06 -6.03 7.26
CA GLN A 64 -17.33 -6.90 6.36
C GLN A 64 -16.25 -6.11 5.62
N PRO A 65 -14.94 -6.34 5.87
CA PRO A 65 -13.87 -5.72 5.09
C PRO A 65 -13.90 -6.22 3.65
N VAL A 66 -13.83 -5.31 2.68
CA VAL A 66 -13.96 -5.64 1.24
C VAL A 66 -12.78 -5.20 0.39
N SER A 67 -12.08 -4.14 0.79
CA SER A 67 -10.96 -3.62 0.02
C SER A 67 -9.97 -2.88 0.92
N VAL A 68 -8.72 -2.81 0.49
CA VAL A 68 -7.62 -2.19 1.23
C VAL A 68 -6.74 -1.36 0.30
N ALA A 69 -6.28 -0.21 0.77
CA ALA A 69 -5.29 0.62 0.09
C ALA A 69 -4.19 1.02 1.08
N VAL A 70 -2.95 1.01 0.62
CA VAL A 70 -1.77 1.35 1.45
C VAL A 70 -1.14 2.61 0.89
N ASP A 71 -0.99 3.63 1.73
CA ASP A 71 -0.19 4.82 1.45
C ASP A 71 1.14 4.71 2.19
N SER A 72 2.11 4.10 1.52
CA SER A 72 3.46 3.89 2.07
C SER A 72 4.25 5.18 2.26
N LEU A 73 3.89 6.27 1.58
CA LEU A 73 4.52 7.58 1.80
C LEU A 73 4.12 8.17 3.16
N ARG A 74 2.94 7.80 3.67
CA ARG A 74 2.40 8.29 4.95
C ARG A 74 2.33 7.22 6.03
N GLY A 75 2.64 5.96 5.72
CA GLY A 75 2.53 4.83 6.64
C GLY A 75 1.08 4.53 7.05
N LEU A 76 0.13 4.71 6.13
CA LEU A 76 -1.31 4.53 6.38
C LEU A 76 -1.87 3.33 5.62
N VAL A 77 -2.75 2.58 6.27
CA VAL A 77 -3.52 1.48 5.69
C VAL A 77 -5.00 1.78 5.82
N TYR A 78 -5.66 2.02 4.68
CA TYR A 78 -7.09 2.26 4.60
C TYR A 78 -7.81 0.95 4.33
N VAL A 79 -8.81 0.60 5.14
CA VAL A 79 -9.64 -0.58 4.96
C VAL A 79 -11.09 -0.16 4.79
N ALA A 80 -11.65 -0.46 3.62
CA ALA A 80 -13.06 -0.24 3.35
C ALA A 80 -13.89 -1.44 3.82
N GLN A 81 -15.01 -1.19 4.49
CA GLN A 81 -15.91 -2.22 4.99
C GLN A 81 -17.38 -1.92 4.72
N ARG A 82 -18.17 -2.97 4.52
CA ARG A 82 -19.62 -2.93 4.32
C ARG A 82 -20.37 -3.25 5.61
N GLY A 83 -21.54 -2.66 5.76
CA GLY A 83 -22.44 -2.90 6.88
C GLY A 83 -23.27 -1.65 7.16
N ASP A 84 -24.41 -1.87 7.84
CA ASP A 84 -25.35 -0.80 8.16
C ASP A 84 -24.92 -0.08 9.44
N ASN A 85 -25.05 1.24 9.48
CA ASN A 85 -24.77 2.07 10.66
C ASN A 85 -23.37 1.90 11.27
N ILE A 86 -22.37 1.59 10.43
CA ILE A 86 -20.95 1.49 10.81
C ILE A 86 -20.08 2.47 10.02
N PRO A 87 -18.86 2.79 10.50
CA PRO A 87 -17.86 3.49 9.70
C PRO A 87 -17.49 2.70 8.44
N LYS A 88 -17.41 3.38 7.31
CA LYS A 88 -17.20 2.75 5.99
C LYS A 88 -15.73 2.60 5.64
N VAL A 89 -14.88 3.44 6.22
CA VAL A 89 -13.42 3.33 6.10
C VAL A 89 -12.78 3.40 7.48
N LEU A 90 -11.91 2.44 7.75
CA LEU A 90 -11.01 2.42 8.90
C LEU A 90 -9.59 2.75 8.42
N VAL A 91 -8.84 3.49 9.23
CA VAL A 91 -7.45 3.85 8.95
C VAL A 91 -6.56 3.33 10.07
N PHE A 92 -5.54 2.59 9.68
CA PHE A 92 -4.54 2.02 10.56
C PHE A 92 -3.15 2.53 10.18
N SER A 93 -2.19 2.43 11.11
CA SER A 93 -0.77 2.46 10.75
C SER A 93 -0.38 1.14 10.07
N GLU A 94 0.78 1.11 9.42
CA GLU A 94 1.33 -0.13 8.85
C GLU A 94 1.53 -1.22 9.92
N GLU A 95 1.82 -0.85 11.16
CA GLU A 95 1.97 -1.76 12.30
C GLU A 95 0.63 -2.24 12.88
N GLY A 96 -0.50 -1.71 12.40
CA GLY A 96 -1.85 -2.16 12.76
C GLY A 96 -2.47 -1.47 13.97
N TYR A 97 -1.97 -0.29 14.34
CA TYR A 97 -2.65 0.57 15.31
C TYR A 97 -3.79 1.31 14.63
N PHE A 98 -4.98 1.29 15.23
CA PHE A 98 -6.09 2.09 14.75
C PHE A 98 -5.78 3.58 14.95
N LEU A 99 -6.01 4.38 13.90
CA LEU A 99 -5.76 5.81 13.91
C LEU A 99 -7.08 6.57 13.96
N TYR A 100 -7.95 6.33 12.97
CA TYR A 100 -9.26 6.97 12.87
C TYR A 100 -10.15 6.24 11.86
N SER A 101 -11.41 6.64 11.79
CA SER A 101 -12.39 6.15 10.82
C SER A 101 -13.24 7.28 10.30
N TRP A 102 -13.83 7.12 9.13
CA TRP A 102 -14.81 8.06 8.62
C TRP A 102 -16.02 7.34 7.99
N ASN A 103 -17.12 8.09 7.95
CA ASN A 103 -18.43 7.60 7.54
C ASN A 103 -19.01 8.55 6.50
N ASP A 104 -18.21 8.82 5.46
CA ASP A 104 -18.53 9.74 4.37
C ASP A 104 -19.75 9.25 3.56
N THR A 105 -20.08 9.90 2.45
CA THR A 105 -21.21 9.59 1.55
C THR A 105 -21.20 8.18 0.93
N VAL A 106 -20.27 7.31 1.32
CA VAL A 106 -20.10 5.96 0.80
C VAL A 106 -21.06 5.00 1.50
N GLU A 107 -21.94 4.36 0.75
CA GLU A 107 -22.92 3.39 1.27
C GLU A 107 -22.38 1.96 1.19
N ILE A 108 -21.99 1.49 0.00
CA ILE A 108 -21.55 0.11 -0.26
C ILE A 108 -20.19 0.15 -0.97
N PRO A 109 -19.07 0.30 -0.23
CA PRO A 109 -17.76 0.32 -0.84
C PRO A 109 -17.46 -0.98 -1.58
N HIS A 110 -16.82 -0.90 -2.74
CA HIS A 110 -16.38 -2.06 -3.52
C HIS A 110 -14.88 -2.08 -3.76
N GLY A 111 -14.28 -0.93 -4.05
CA GLY A 111 -12.84 -0.77 -4.25
C GLY A 111 -12.35 0.50 -3.56
N ILE A 112 -11.08 0.50 -3.15
CA ILE A 112 -10.40 1.67 -2.61
C ILE A 112 -9.02 1.79 -3.25
N PHE A 113 -8.62 3.02 -3.57
CA PHE A 113 -7.30 3.35 -4.11
C PHE A 113 -6.80 4.63 -3.46
N VAL A 114 -5.50 4.69 -3.18
CA VAL A 114 -4.86 5.91 -2.67
C VAL A 114 -3.78 6.36 -3.63
N LEU A 115 -3.80 7.65 -3.95
CA LEU A 115 -2.75 8.33 -4.68
C LEU A 115 -2.15 9.39 -3.77
N SER A 116 -0.85 9.27 -3.55
CA SER A 116 -0.13 10.12 -2.62
C SER A 116 1.14 10.66 -3.25
N ASN A 117 1.38 11.95 -3.03
CA ASN A 117 2.64 12.61 -3.33
C ASN A 117 3.20 13.24 -2.04
N THR A 118 4.31 13.97 -2.14
CA THR A 118 4.99 14.57 -1.00
C THR A 118 4.15 15.62 -0.28
N THR A 119 3.22 16.31 -0.93
CA THR A 119 2.42 17.40 -0.32
C THR A 119 1.02 16.95 0.06
N ASP A 120 0.41 16.07 -0.75
CA ASP A 120 -1.02 15.77 -0.75
C ASP A 120 -1.32 14.27 -0.91
N SER A 121 -2.53 13.89 -0.49
CA SER A 121 -3.09 12.56 -0.69
C SER A 121 -4.53 12.64 -1.20
N SER A 122 -4.93 11.69 -2.03
CA SER A 122 -6.30 11.51 -2.49
C SER A 122 -6.69 10.04 -2.40
N VAL A 123 -7.80 9.75 -1.73
CA VAL A 123 -8.39 8.43 -1.60
C VAL A 123 -9.62 8.37 -2.49
N TRP A 124 -9.70 7.35 -3.34
CA TRP A 124 -10.79 7.10 -4.28
C TRP A 124 -11.50 5.81 -3.90
N ILE A 125 -12.84 5.85 -3.82
CA ILE A 125 -13.67 4.71 -3.46
C ILE A 125 -14.75 4.53 -4.51
N THR A 126 -14.92 3.29 -4.99
CA THR A 126 -16.08 2.94 -5.81
C THR A 126 -17.23 2.51 -4.91
N ASP A 127 -18.38 3.17 -5.06
CA ASP A 127 -19.59 2.88 -4.32
C ASP A 127 -20.65 2.26 -5.23
N VAL A 128 -21.16 1.09 -4.84
CA VAL A 128 -22.24 0.39 -5.57
C VAL A 128 -23.56 0.46 -4.81
N GLY A 129 -23.69 1.40 -3.88
CA GLY A 129 -24.91 1.73 -3.15
C GLY A 129 -26.07 2.11 -4.06
N THR A 130 -27.25 2.23 -3.45
CA THR A 130 -28.49 2.63 -4.13
C THR A 130 -29.02 3.99 -3.65
N GLY A 131 -28.30 4.64 -2.73
CA GLY A 131 -28.60 5.98 -2.24
C GLY A 131 -28.46 7.07 -3.32
N MET A 132 -28.62 8.33 -2.91
CA MET A 132 -28.61 9.49 -3.84
C MET A 132 -27.31 9.65 -4.66
N TYR A 133 -26.23 8.99 -4.24
CA TYR A 133 -24.92 8.92 -4.92
C TYR A 133 -24.54 7.48 -5.32
N GLY A 134 -25.53 6.58 -5.37
CA GLY A 134 -25.34 5.18 -5.69
C GLY A 134 -24.88 4.99 -7.14
N GLY A 135 -23.73 4.32 -7.31
CA GLY A 135 -23.09 4.12 -8.61
C GLY A 135 -21.96 5.10 -8.94
N ASP A 136 -21.65 6.05 -8.05
CA ASP A 136 -20.59 7.05 -8.27
C ASP A 136 -19.24 6.69 -7.63
N VAL A 137 -18.19 7.34 -8.15
CA VAL A 137 -16.84 7.33 -7.55
C VAL A 137 -16.76 8.49 -6.56
N THR A 138 -16.57 8.20 -5.28
CA THR A 138 -16.34 9.22 -4.26
C THR A 138 -14.83 9.42 -4.04
N SER A 139 -14.38 10.67 -4.05
CA SER A 139 -12.97 11.02 -3.76
C SER A 139 -12.87 11.87 -2.49
N VAL A 140 -12.02 11.45 -1.56
CA VAL A 140 -11.65 12.23 -0.38
C VAL A 140 -10.23 12.76 -0.58
N ARG A 141 -10.07 14.09 -0.52
CA ARG A 141 -8.74 14.73 -0.55
C ARG A 141 -8.27 15.04 0.86
N GLN A 142 -7.08 14.56 1.20
CA GLN A 142 -6.45 14.84 2.49
C GLN A 142 -5.18 15.67 2.23
N GLY A 143 -5.28 16.98 2.47
CA GLY A 143 -4.16 17.93 2.40
C GLY A 143 -3.55 18.18 3.77
N ARG A 144 -2.26 18.52 3.82
CA ARG A 144 -1.64 19.07 5.04
C ARG A 144 -2.17 20.49 5.25
N LYS A 145 -2.88 20.75 6.35
CA LYS A 145 -3.05 22.13 6.82
C LYS A 145 -1.67 22.61 7.27
N CYS A 146 -1.14 23.61 6.56
CA CYS A 146 0.05 24.36 6.96
C CYS A 146 -0.19 25.09 8.28
#